data_AF-A0A9D2A3C7-F1
#
_entry.id   AF-A0A9D2A3C7-F1
#
_cell.length_a   1.000
_cell.length_b   1.000
_cell.length_c   1.000
_cell.angle_alpha   90.00
_cell.angle_beta   90.00
_cell.angle_gamma   90.00
#
_symmetry.space_group_name_H-M   'P 1'
#
loop_
_entity.id
_entity.type
_entity.pdbx_description
1 polymer ?
#
loop_
_entity_poly.entity_id
_entity_poly.type
_entity_poly.pdbx_seq_one_letter_code
_entity_poly.pdbx_strand_id
1 'polypeptide(L)'
;MKFVLEMDQEEWQTLLELVFLGEYAVNACRPPKEISQKHRDAANALYRRHYEQTVKVSDPEAIEDNEIADIRDEVYDSVQEYLERFEEDVCLEKLAELFAEREYPPTEGDAEEQNLKRGLAEKYIRRRLQEKGLSAIRLDIPDLRRKVEEDWSRWNG
;
A
#
# COMPACT_ATOMS: atom_id res chain seq x y z
N MET A 1 -7.25 -30.13 7.55
CA MET A 1 -7.50 -29.82 8.98
C MET A 1 -8.45 -28.62 9.02
N LYS A 2 -9.51 -28.66 9.83
CA LYS A 2 -10.45 -27.53 10.01
C LYS A 2 -10.32 -27.03 11.44
N PHE A 3 -10.30 -25.71 11.60
CA PHE A 3 -10.26 -25.06 12.90
C PHE A 3 -11.57 -24.30 13.14
N VAL A 4 -12.00 -24.22 14.39
CA VAL A 4 -13.10 -23.37 14.83
C VAL A 4 -12.48 -22.22 15.62
N LEU A 5 -12.76 -21.00 15.17
CA LEU A 5 -12.40 -19.76 15.85
C LEU A 5 -13.72 -19.11 16.29
N GLU A 6 -13.87 -18.90 17.58
CA GLU A 6 -14.96 -18.13 18.14
C GLU A 6 -14.48 -16.69 18.31
N MET A 7 -15.22 -15.75 17.76
CA MET A 7 -14.88 -14.33 17.72
C MET A 7 -16.15 -13.53 17.95
N ASP A 8 -16.05 -12.41 18.65
CA ASP A 8 -17.13 -11.42 18.67
C ASP A 8 -17.14 -10.57 17.38
N GLN A 9 -18.10 -9.65 17.28
CA GLN A 9 -18.25 -8.81 16.09
C GLN A 9 -17.09 -7.84 15.89
N GLU A 10 -16.51 -7.31 16.97
CA GLU A 10 -15.40 -6.37 16.93
C GLU A 10 -14.10 -7.07 16.51
N GLU A 11 -13.85 -8.25 17.07
CA GLU A 11 -12.74 -9.12 16.67
C GLU A 11 -12.87 -9.55 15.20
N TRP A 12 -14.09 -9.89 14.74
CA TRP A 12 -14.34 -10.26 13.35
C TRP A 12 -14.08 -9.09 12.40
N GLN A 13 -14.54 -7.89 12.75
CA GLN A 13 -14.29 -6.69 11.94
C GLN A 13 -12.78 -6.40 11.86
N THR A 14 -12.10 -6.45 13.01
CA THR A 14 -10.63 -6.27 13.07
C THR A 14 -9.89 -7.28 12.19
N LEU A 15 -10.36 -8.53 12.13
CA LEU A 15 -9.77 -9.54 11.25
C LEU A 15 -9.94 -9.18 9.78
N LEU A 16 -11.11 -8.68 9.37
CA LEU A 16 -11.36 -8.27 7.97
C LEU A 16 -10.47 -7.10 7.58
N GLU A 17 -10.27 -6.13 8.47
CA GLU A 17 -9.34 -5.01 8.30
C GLU A 17 -7.90 -5.49 8.13
N LEU A 18 -7.42 -6.38 9.00
CA LEU A 18 -6.08 -6.97 8.90
C LEU A 18 -5.89 -7.77 7.61
N VAL A 19 -6.92 -8.50 7.19
CA VAL A 19 -6.92 -9.27 5.95
C VAL A 19 -6.87 -8.36 4.73
N PHE A 20 -7.66 -7.28 4.74
CA PHE A 20 -7.61 -6.26 3.69
C PHE A 20 -6.23 -5.64 3.59
N LEU A 21 -5.68 -5.15 4.70
CA LEU A 21 -4.34 -4.53 4.73
C LEU A 21 -3.26 -5.51 4.27
N GLY A 22 -3.36 -6.78 4.65
CA GLY A 22 -2.44 -7.82 4.22
C GLY A 22 -2.53 -8.14 2.72
N GLU A 23 -3.75 -8.26 2.18
CA GLU A 23 -3.95 -8.48 0.74
C GLU A 23 -3.45 -7.27 -0.07
N TYR A 24 -3.77 -6.06 0.39
CA TYR A 24 -3.32 -4.81 -0.20
C TYR A 24 -1.79 -4.74 -0.25
N ALA A 25 -1.11 -4.97 0.88
CA ALA A 25 0.35 -4.95 0.95
C ALA A 25 1.01 -5.97 0.00
N VAL A 26 0.36 -7.12 -0.22
CA VAL A 26 0.86 -8.14 -1.15
C VAL A 26 0.60 -7.74 -2.60
N ASN A 27 -0.57 -7.19 -2.95
CA ASN A 27 -1.06 -7.12 -4.33
C ASN A 27 -1.21 -5.72 -4.92
N ALA A 28 -1.33 -4.65 -4.14
CA ALA A 28 -1.74 -3.32 -4.63
C ALA A 28 -0.85 -2.76 -5.75
N CYS A 29 0.47 -2.93 -5.63
CA CYS A 29 1.44 -2.40 -6.59
C CYS A 29 1.90 -3.43 -7.63
N ARG A 30 1.26 -4.61 -7.72
CA ARG A 30 1.69 -5.66 -8.64
C ARG A 30 1.01 -5.54 -10.00
N PRO A 31 1.74 -5.82 -11.10
CA PRO A 31 1.09 -5.95 -12.39
C PRO A 31 0.12 -7.15 -12.37
N PRO A 32 -0.94 -7.15 -13.22
CA PRO A 32 -1.99 -8.18 -13.17
C PRO A 32 -1.51 -9.63 -13.20
N LYS A 33 -0.39 -9.90 -13.88
CA LYS A 33 0.20 -11.25 -14.00
C LYS A 33 0.96 -11.73 -12.76
N GLU A 34 1.27 -10.83 -11.82
CA GLU A 34 2.05 -11.12 -10.61
C GLU A 34 1.22 -11.06 -9.32
N ILE A 35 -0.08 -10.77 -9.46
CA ILE A 35 -1.04 -10.80 -8.37
C ILE A 35 -1.05 -12.20 -7.75
N SER A 36 -0.94 -12.25 -6.43
CA SER A 36 -1.06 -13.49 -5.69
C SER A 36 -2.52 -13.88 -5.55
N GLN A 37 -3.00 -14.73 -6.46
CA GLN A 37 -4.38 -15.23 -6.43
C GLN A 37 -4.70 -15.93 -5.10
N LYS A 38 -3.73 -16.65 -4.51
CA LYS A 38 -3.89 -17.28 -3.19
C LYS A 38 -4.31 -16.29 -2.09
N HIS A 39 -3.71 -15.10 -2.03
CA HIS A 39 -4.04 -14.12 -0.99
C HIS A 39 -5.38 -13.45 -1.28
N ARG A 40 -5.65 -13.16 -2.56
CA ARG A 40 -6.94 -12.62 -3.00
C ARG A 40 -8.10 -13.57 -2.70
N ASP A 41 -7.94 -14.85 -3.00
CA ASP A 41 -8.96 -15.87 -2.74
C ASP A 41 -9.22 -16.02 -1.24
N ALA A 42 -8.17 -15.95 -0.41
CA ALA A 42 -8.29 -16.02 1.03
C ALA A 42 -9.06 -14.81 1.59
N ALA A 43 -8.79 -13.59 1.12
CA ALA A 43 -9.53 -12.40 1.51
C ALA A 43 -11.00 -12.47 1.06
N ASN A 44 -11.23 -12.80 -0.22
CA ASN A 44 -12.57 -12.94 -0.79
C ASN A 44 -13.42 -13.99 -0.05
N ALA A 45 -12.83 -15.10 0.40
CA ALA A 45 -13.54 -16.10 1.19
C ALA A 45 -14.06 -15.54 2.53
N LEU A 46 -13.33 -14.61 3.14
CA LEU A 46 -13.75 -13.97 4.39
C LEU A 46 -14.80 -12.88 4.15
N TYR A 47 -14.69 -12.11 3.07
CA TYR A 47 -15.73 -11.15 2.68
C TYR A 47 -17.06 -11.84 2.36
N ARG A 48 -17.02 -12.96 1.63
CA ARG A 48 -18.21 -13.81 1.39
C ARG A 48 -18.83 -14.29 2.70
N ARG A 49 -18.01 -14.75 3.64
CA ARG A 49 -18.48 -15.21 4.94
C ARG A 49 -19.08 -14.08 5.78
N HIS A 50 -18.51 -12.87 5.71
CA HIS A 50 -19.08 -11.69 6.34
C HIS A 50 -20.47 -11.38 5.75
N TYR A 51 -20.59 -11.38 4.42
CA TYR A 51 -21.86 -11.14 3.74
C TYR A 51 -22.94 -12.16 4.12
N GLU A 52 -22.61 -13.46 4.14
CA GLU A 52 -23.50 -14.54 4.57
C GLU A 52 -24.06 -14.32 5.99
N GLN A 53 -23.22 -13.85 6.91
CA GLN A 53 -23.61 -13.59 8.30
C GLN A 53 -24.53 -12.37 8.43
N THR A 54 -24.27 -11.33 7.65
CA THR A 54 -25.01 -10.06 7.71
C THR A 54 -26.38 -10.15 7.02
N VAL A 55 -26.43 -10.75 5.82
CA VAL A 55 -27.65 -10.78 4.98
C VAL A 55 -28.46 -12.08 5.17
N LYS A 56 -27.89 -13.11 5.83
CA LYS A 56 -28.52 -14.43 6.07
C LYS A 56 -28.99 -15.11 4.79
N VAL A 57 -28.20 -14.98 3.72
CA VAL A 57 -28.48 -15.62 2.44
C VAL A 57 -28.48 -17.14 2.64
N SER A 58 -29.48 -17.82 2.09
CA SER A 58 -29.64 -19.28 2.23
C SER A 58 -28.82 -20.07 1.20
N ASP A 59 -28.36 -19.41 0.13
CA ASP A 59 -27.57 -19.98 -0.96
C ASP A 59 -26.28 -19.16 -1.20
N PRO A 60 -25.10 -19.68 -0.83
CA PRO A 60 -23.80 -19.02 -1.05
C PRO A 60 -23.46 -18.77 -2.52
N GLU A 61 -24.03 -19.53 -3.46
CA GLU A 61 -23.78 -19.35 -4.91
C GLU A 61 -24.56 -18.17 -5.50
N ALA A 62 -25.50 -17.60 -4.74
CA ALA A 62 -26.23 -16.41 -5.13
C ALA A 62 -25.48 -15.10 -4.82
N ILE A 63 -24.33 -15.17 -4.14
CA ILE A 63 -23.55 -13.99 -3.78
C ILE A 63 -22.83 -13.47 -5.02
N GLU A 64 -23.22 -12.29 -5.47
CA GLU A 64 -22.68 -11.64 -6.66
C GLU A 64 -21.34 -10.94 -6.34
N ASP A 65 -20.47 -10.80 -7.35
CA ASP A 65 -19.14 -10.19 -7.16
C ASP A 65 -19.21 -8.70 -6.78
N ASN A 66 -20.29 -7.99 -7.14
CA ASN A 66 -20.56 -6.61 -6.70
C ASN A 66 -20.83 -6.53 -5.19
N GLU A 67 -21.55 -7.48 -4.60
CA GLU A 67 -21.83 -7.50 -3.16
C GLU A 67 -20.53 -7.68 -2.36
N ILE A 68 -19.60 -8.47 -2.91
CA ILE A 68 -18.26 -8.63 -2.31
C ILE A 68 -17.40 -7.38 -2.50
N ALA A 69 -17.55 -6.68 -3.63
CA ALA A 69 -16.90 -5.41 -3.83
C ALA A 69 -17.40 -4.36 -2.81
N ASP A 70 -18.70 -4.32 -2.54
CA ASP A 70 -19.29 -3.41 -1.55
C ASP A 70 -18.74 -3.67 -0.14
N ILE A 71 -18.65 -4.94 0.29
CA ILE A 71 -18.02 -5.30 1.59
C ILE A 71 -16.54 -4.88 1.62
N ARG A 72 -15.82 -5.09 0.52
CA ARG A 72 -14.41 -4.70 0.45
C ARG A 72 -14.24 -3.18 0.54
N ASP A 73 -15.12 -2.42 -0.09
CA ASP A 73 -15.09 -0.96 -0.06
C ASP A 73 -15.45 -0.44 1.34
N GLU A 74 -16.41 -1.05 2.04
CA GLU A 74 -16.69 -0.75 3.45
C GLU A 74 -15.47 -0.99 4.37
N VAL A 75 -14.78 -2.12 4.19
CA VAL A 75 -13.55 -2.41 4.94
C VAL A 75 -12.43 -1.44 4.56
N TYR A 76 -12.31 -1.05 3.29
CA TYR A 76 -11.34 -0.05 2.86
C TYR A 76 -11.59 1.30 3.56
N ASP A 77 -12.84 1.76 3.58
CA ASP A 77 -13.22 3.02 4.22
C ASP A 77 -12.86 3.02 5.72
N SER A 78 -12.94 1.87 6.40
CA SER A 78 -12.59 1.77 7.83
C SER A 78 -11.08 1.82 8.08
N VAL A 79 -10.24 1.40 7.11
CA VAL A 79 -8.77 1.36 7.27
C VAL A 79 -8.02 2.42 6.47
N GLN A 80 -8.70 3.22 5.64
CA GLN A 80 -8.08 4.15 4.70
C GLN A 80 -7.07 5.08 5.38
N GLU A 81 -7.40 5.67 6.54
CA GLU A 81 -6.49 6.56 7.25
C GLU A 81 -5.19 5.84 7.68
N TYR A 82 -5.29 4.60 8.16
CA TYR A 82 -4.10 3.82 8.53
C TYR A 82 -3.24 3.52 7.32
N LEU A 83 -3.87 3.20 6.19
CA LEU A 83 -3.18 2.89 4.95
C LEU A 83 -2.45 4.11 4.39
N GLU A 84 -3.11 5.27 4.31
CA GLU A 84 -2.52 6.52 3.82
C GLU A 84 -1.31 6.93 4.65
N ARG A 85 -1.41 6.85 5.99
CA ARG A 85 -0.30 7.17 6.90
C ARG A 85 0.85 6.19 6.75
N PHE A 86 0.55 4.90 6.64
CA PHE A 86 1.57 3.87 6.39
C PHE A 86 2.30 4.09 5.05
N GLU A 87 1.55 4.38 3.97
CA GLU A 87 2.11 4.62 2.64
C GLU A 87 3.00 5.88 2.63
N GLU A 88 2.57 6.96 3.27
CA GLU A 88 3.37 8.18 3.42
C GLU A 88 4.68 7.88 4.17
N ASP A 89 4.60 7.25 5.35
CA ASP A 89 5.76 6.94 6.16
C ASP A 89 6.75 6.03 5.42
N VAL A 90 6.27 4.93 4.82
CA VAL A 90 7.11 3.99 4.07
C VAL A 90 7.71 4.65 2.83
N CYS A 91 6.96 5.52 2.15
CA CYS A 91 7.47 6.27 1.01
C CYS A 91 8.65 7.17 1.42
N LEU A 92 8.49 7.95 2.50
CA LEU A 92 9.53 8.85 2.98
C LEU A 92 10.76 8.09 3.48
N GLU A 93 10.56 6.97 4.18
CA GLU A 93 11.63 6.07 4.59
C GLU A 93 12.40 5.52 3.39
N LYS A 94 11.70 5.03 2.38
CA LYS A 94 12.34 4.46 1.18
C LYS A 94 13.07 5.53 0.36
N LEU A 95 12.53 6.73 0.28
CA LEU A 95 13.19 7.86 -0.37
C LEU A 95 14.48 8.25 0.36
N ALA A 96 14.51 8.22 1.69
CA ALA A 96 15.71 8.49 2.46
C ALA A 96 16.82 7.49 2.16
N GLU A 97 16.49 6.19 2.13
CA GLU A 97 17.41 5.11 1.78
C GLU A 97 17.97 5.29 0.35
N LEU A 98 17.08 5.49 -0.63
CA LEU A 98 17.46 5.62 -2.04
C LEU A 98 18.33 6.86 -2.29
N PHE A 99 18.05 7.99 -1.65
CA PHE A 99 18.89 9.18 -1.78
C PHE A 99 20.23 9.02 -1.08
N ALA A 100 20.27 8.39 0.11
CA ALA A 100 21.53 8.12 0.79
C ALA A 100 22.43 7.19 -0.04
N GLU A 101 21.87 6.16 -0.65
CA GLU A 101 22.60 5.27 -1.56
C GLU A 101 23.09 5.98 -2.82
N ARG A 102 22.29 6.91 -3.38
CA ARG A 102 22.73 7.72 -4.52
C ARG A 102 23.93 8.61 -4.19
N GLU A 103 23.91 9.28 -3.04
CA GLU A 103 24.99 10.18 -2.63
C GLU A 103 26.23 9.42 -2.13
N TYR A 104 26.03 8.25 -1.51
CA TYR A 104 27.08 7.38 -0.96
C TYR A 104 26.92 5.95 -1.48
N PRO A 105 27.28 5.70 -2.76
CA PRO A 105 27.12 4.39 -3.37
C PRO A 105 28.10 3.36 -2.78
N PRO A 106 27.77 2.06 -2.83
CA PRO A 106 28.68 1.00 -2.40
C PRO A 106 30.01 1.06 -3.17
N THR A 107 31.15 0.89 -2.47
CA THR A 107 32.48 0.81 -3.10
C THR A 107 33.26 -0.40 -2.61
N GLU A 108 34.12 -0.97 -3.46
CA GLU A 108 34.85 -2.23 -3.17
C GLU A 108 36.01 -2.07 -2.17
N GLY A 109 36.51 -0.86 -1.95
CA GLY A 109 37.76 -0.62 -1.19
C GLY A 109 37.58 -0.19 0.27
N ASP A 110 36.48 0.50 0.60
CA ASP A 110 36.21 1.02 1.94
C ASP A 110 34.71 0.92 2.28
N ALA A 111 34.25 -0.32 2.34
CA ALA A 111 32.85 -0.63 2.57
C ALA A 111 32.36 -0.15 3.94
N GLU A 112 33.23 -0.12 4.95
CA GLU A 112 32.85 0.26 6.32
C GLU A 112 32.66 1.78 6.46
N GLU A 113 33.62 2.60 6.02
CA GLU A 113 33.49 4.06 6.07
C GLU A 113 32.32 4.53 5.20
N GLN A 114 32.14 3.94 4.01
CA GLN A 114 31.01 4.26 3.14
C GLN A 114 29.66 3.88 3.75
N ASN A 115 29.56 2.71 4.39
CA ASN A 115 28.34 2.30 5.09
C ASN A 115 28.00 3.26 6.23
N LEU A 116 28.99 3.73 6.99
CA LEU A 116 28.80 4.73 8.03
C LEU A 116 28.33 6.07 7.46
N LYS A 117 28.97 6.57 6.40
CA LYS A 117 28.56 7.81 5.73
C LYS A 117 27.15 7.72 5.16
N ARG A 118 26.80 6.60 4.52
CA ARG A 118 25.46 6.34 4.01
C ARG A 118 24.42 6.32 5.14
N GLY A 119 24.69 5.63 6.25
CA GLY A 119 23.79 5.62 7.41
C GLY A 119 23.60 7.01 8.04
N LEU A 120 24.65 7.83 8.07
CA LEU A 120 24.54 9.23 8.49
C LEU A 120 23.70 10.06 7.50
N ALA A 121 23.94 9.90 6.20
CA ALA A 121 23.20 10.60 5.15
C ALA A 121 21.72 10.26 5.20
N GLU A 122 21.38 8.97 5.28
CA GLU A 122 20.01 8.47 5.43
C GLU A 122 19.33 9.09 6.64
N LYS A 123 20.00 9.13 7.80
CA LYS A 123 19.45 9.76 9.01
C LYS A 123 19.15 11.25 8.82
N TYR A 124 20.05 12.00 8.17
CA TYR A 124 19.82 13.43 7.90
C TYR A 124 18.68 13.65 6.90
N ILE A 125 18.62 12.83 5.84
CA ILE A 125 17.59 12.90 4.81
C ILE A 125 16.23 12.52 5.39
N ARG A 126 16.13 11.41 6.13
CA ARG A 126 14.93 10.96 6.84
C ARG A 126 14.35 12.07 7.70
N ARG A 127 15.17 12.67 8.57
CA ARG A 127 14.71 13.79 9.42
C ARG A 127 14.16 14.95 8.58
N ARG A 128 14.84 15.27 7.47
CA ARG A 128 14.41 16.36 6.59
C ARG A 128 13.09 16.05 5.89
N LEU A 129 12.89 14.81 5.46
CA LEU A 129 11.65 14.32 4.86
C LEU A 129 10.50 14.29 5.87
N GLN A 130 10.73 13.83 7.10
CA GLN A 130 9.72 13.87 8.17
C GLN A 130 9.27 15.29 8.52
N GLU A 131 10.19 16.27 8.51
CA GLU A 131 9.87 17.67 8.83
C GLU A 131 9.12 18.41 7.71
N LYS A 132 9.32 18.03 6.46
CA LYS A 132 8.89 18.81 5.28
C LYS A 132 8.06 18.04 4.26
N GLY A 133 7.88 16.73 4.46
CA GLY A 133 7.34 15.82 3.46
C GLY A 133 8.05 15.95 2.12
N LEU A 134 7.28 15.77 1.05
CA LEU A 134 7.77 15.85 -0.33
C LEU A 134 8.26 17.25 -0.74
N SER A 135 7.95 18.31 0.02
CA SER A 135 8.45 19.67 -0.28
C SER A 135 9.97 19.81 -0.11
N ALA A 136 10.62 18.85 0.57
CA ALA A 136 12.07 18.77 0.65
C ALA A 136 12.72 18.25 -0.65
N ILE A 137 11.93 17.68 -1.57
CA ILE A 137 12.42 17.03 -2.78
C ILE A 137 12.29 18.00 -3.95
N ARG A 138 13.38 18.13 -4.71
CA ARG A 138 13.38 18.86 -5.97
C ARG A 138 13.41 17.86 -7.12
N LEU A 139 12.32 17.82 -7.89
CA LEU A 139 12.26 17.06 -9.13
C LEU A 139 12.76 17.93 -10.28
N ASP A 140 13.71 17.39 -11.05
CA ASP A 140 14.19 18.01 -12.28
C ASP A 140 13.49 17.36 -13.48
N ILE A 141 12.30 17.87 -13.80
CA ILE A 141 11.54 17.46 -14.99
C ILE A 141 11.39 18.68 -15.89
N PRO A 142 12.24 18.82 -16.92
CA PRO A 142 12.21 19.97 -17.82
C PRO A 142 10.84 20.13 -18.49
N ASP A 143 10.34 21.37 -18.47
CA ASP A 143 9.06 21.80 -19.05
C ASP A 143 7.83 21.00 -18.60
N LEU A 144 7.83 20.41 -17.39
CA LEU A 144 6.72 19.56 -16.93
C LEU A 144 5.34 20.23 -17.09
N ARG A 145 5.21 21.49 -16.65
CA ARG A 145 3.93 22.22 -16.75
C ARG A 145 3.44 22.35 -18.20
N ARG A 146 4.34 22.75 -19.10
CA ARG A 146 4.02 22.90 -20.53
C ARG A 146 3.59 21.56 -21.14
N LYS A 147 4.31 20.47 -20.83
CA LYS A 147 3.96 19.12 -21.33
C LYS A 147 2.56 18.68 -20.86
N VAL A 148 2.23 18.92 -19.59
CA VAL A 148 0.91 18.61 -19.03
C VAL A 148 -0.19 19.43 -19.72
N GLU A 149 0.03 20.73 -19.94
CA GLU A 149 -0.92 21.60 -20.62
C GLU A 149 -1.16 21.19 -22.10
N GLU A 150 -0.10 20.80 -22.81
CA GLU A 150 -0.18 20.31 -24.18
C GLU A 150 -1.01 19.01 -24.28
N ASP A 151 -0.76 18.04 -23.39
CA ASP A 151 -1.49 16.77 -23.38
C ASP A 151 -2.95 16.96 -22.94
N TRP A 152 -3.22 17.80 -21.95
CA TRP A 152 -4.58 18.15 -21.53
C TRP A 152 -5.39 18.77 -22.67
N SER A 153 -4.78 19.67 -23.44
CA SER A 153 -5.42 20.32 -24.59
C SER A 153 -5.76 19.33 -25.70
N ARG A 154 -4.91 18.33 -25.94
CA ARG A 154 -5.17 17.24 -26.90
C ARG A 154 -6.28 16.30 -26.45
N TRP A 155 -6.48 16.14 -25.15
CA TRP A 155 -7.50 15.25 -24.60
C TRP A 155 -8.90 15.89 -24.60
N ASN A 156 -8.97 17.22 -24.55
CA ASN A 156 -10.22 17.99 -24.47
C ASN A 156 -10.58 18.79 -25.73
N GLY A 157 -9.79 18.67 -26.80
CA GLY A 157 -10.02 19.33 -28.10
C GLY A 157 -10.31 18.33 -29.21
#